data_AF-A0A1M2W657-F1
#
_entry.id   AF-A0A1M2W657-F1
#
_cell.length_a   1.000
_cell.length_b   1.000
_cell.length_c   1.000
_cell.angle_alpha   90.00
_cell.angle_beta   90.00
_cell.angle_gamma   90.00
#
_symmetry.space_group_name_H-M   'P 1'
#
loop_
_entity.id
_entity.type
_entity.pdbx_description
1 polymer ?
#
loop_
_entity_poly.entity_id
_entity_poly.type
_entity_poly.pdbx_seq_one_letter_code
_entity_poly.pdbx_strand_id
1 'polypeptide(L)'
;MFRLPTHLETLVPPPDEQVPQSQPWRGMFALPASSPMPQLPPRQREISVTAAETENDNQQEHWPKHFQLQLIRRGGLLREVHAWLAQLQPGALSRCMIMPDRMGDAAQTRENQALFEALARQLLEEGIVSRAAPSPLVRCAQLIASGAQVAIAPWSVEQPSSPGGLLLYPTTSTRALLVGIVFMNIPFPEFVVGPSPHNPTAGPSRLQLGPSLLPRVQSFPPLGSPLPNISSTARYLQGAPDPVKGSRSGRHSG
;
A
#
# COMPACT_ATOMS: atom_id res chain seq x y z
N MET A 1 -4.57 31.02 13.90
CA MET A 1 -5.84 31.55 13.36
C MET A 1 -6.76 30.36 13.11
N PHE A 2 -7.65 30.06 14.06
CA PHE A 2 -8.64 28.98 13.97
C PHE A 2 -9.76 29.42 13.01
N ARG A 3 -10.06 28.64 11.98
CA ARG A 3 -11.23 28.88 11.13
C ARG A 3 -12.41 28.11 11.71
N LEU A 4 -13.37 28.85 12.28
CA LEU A 4 -14.66 28.30 12.69
C LEU A 4 -15.44 27.83 11.44
N PRO A 5 -16.03 26.62 11.45
CA PRO A 5 -16.96 26.19 10.42
C PRO A 5 -18.20 27.10 10.39
N THR A 6 -18.36 27.90 9.33
CA THR A 6 -19.55 28.73 9.09
C THR A 6 -20.65 27.88 8.44
N HIS A 7 -21.49 27.27 9.29
CA HIS A 7 -22.55 26.30 8.96
C HIS A 7 -23.88 26.91 8.45
N LEU A 8 -23.92 27.90 7.54
CA LEU A 8 -25.22 28.55 7.20
C LEU A 8 -25.55 28.85 5.72
N GLU A 9 -24.84 28.35 4.71
CA GLU A 9 -25.17 28.68 3.30
C GLU A 9 -25.20 27.52 2.30
N THR A 10 -25.71 26.34 2.65
CA THR A 10 -25.98 25.34 1.59
C THR A 10 -27.21 24.50 1.89
N LEU A 11 -28.35 25.19 1.99
CA LEU A 11 -29.70 24.62 1.88
C LEU A 11 -30.13 24.40 0.42
N VAL A 12 -29.20 24.46 -0.54
CA VAL A 12 -29.49 23.96 -1.89
C VAL A 12 -29.41 22.44 -1.77
N PRO A 13 -30.54 21.71 -1.85
CA PRO A 13 -30.47 20.25 -1.91
C PRO A 13 -29.54 19.92 -3.08
N PRO A 14 -28.58 18.99 -2.90
CA PRO A 14 -27.74 18.55 -4.01
C PRO A 14 -28.68 18.16 -5.17
N PRO A 15 -28.44 18.66 -6.40
CA PRO A 15 -29.37 18.46 -7.51
C PRO A 15 -29.75 16.99 -7.66
N ASP A 16 -31.02 16.72 -8.00
CA ASP A 16 -31.64 15.39 -8.12
C ASP A 16 -30.89 14.41 -9.06
N GLU A 17 -29.88 14.89 -9.78
CA GLU A 17 -28.89 14.08 -10.50
C GLU A 17 -27.76 13.57 -9.57
N GLN A 18 -28.09 13.16 -8.35
CA GLN A 18 -27.16 12.35 -7.56
C GLN A 18 -26.98 11.02 -8.29
N VAL A 19 -25.86 10.89 -9.01
CA VAL A 19 -25.41 9.63 -9.60
C VAL A 19 -25.56 8.57 -8.52
N PRO A 20 -26.30 7.47 -8.78
CA PRO A 20 -26.47 6.39 -7.82
C PRO A 20 -25.08 6.00 -7.30
N GLN A 21 -24.80 6.29 -6.02
CA GLN A 21 -23.53 5.86 -5.43
C GLN A 21 -23.55 4.33 -5.46
N SER A 22 -22.57 3.74 -6.16
CA SER A 22 -22.39 2.30 -6.13
C SER A 22 -22.25 1.86 -4.67
N GLN A 23 -22.94 0.78 -4.31
CA GLN A 23 -22.80 0.26 -2.96
C GLN A 23 -21.34 -0.17 -2.77
N PRO A 24 -20.68 0.25 -1.69
CA PRO A 24 -19.31 -0.16 -1.43
C PRO A 24 -19.27 -1.68 -1.24
N TRP A 25 -18.26 -2.33 -1.80
CA TRP A 25 -18.02 -3.73 -1.55
C TRP A 25 -17.83 -3.97 -0.05
N ARG A 26 -18.45 -5.05 0.44
CA ARG A 26 -18.33 -5.53 1.82
C ARG A 26 -17.86 -6.97 1.81
N GLY A 27 -16.92 -7.28 2.68
CA GLY A 27 -16.43 -8.64 2.90
C GLY A 27 -15.57 -8.75 4.14
N MET A 28 -14.74 -9.78 4.18
CA MET A 28 -14.05 -10.21 5.39
C MET A 28 -12.62 -10.66 5.11
N PHE A 29 -11.71 -10.26 5.99
CA PHE A 29 -10.32 -10.70 6.00
C PHE A 29 -10.11 -11.70 7.12
N ALA A 30 -9.72 -12.93 6.77
CA ALA A 30 -9.27 -13.93 7.72
C ALA A 30 -7.74 -13.82 7.88
N LEU A 31 -7.30 -13.52 9.10
CA LEU A 31 -5.88 -13.47 9.43
C LEU A 31 -5.30 -14.87 9.67
N PRO A 32 -4.02 -15.10 9.33
CA PRO A 32 -3.40 -16.40 9.53
C PRO A 32 -3.24 -16.71 11.03
N ALA A 33 -3.25 -18.00 11.37
CA ALA A 33 -3.05 -18.47 12.74
C ALA A 33 -1.67 -18.05 13.32
N SER A 34 -0.69 -17.82 12.45
CA SER A 34 0.66 -17.33 12.78
C SER A 34 0.75 -15.81 12.98
N SER A 35 -0.35 -15.07 12.82
CA SER A 35 -0.37 -13.64 13.09
C SER A 35 0.02 -13.39 14.56
N PRO A 36 0.93 -12.44 14.85
CA PRO A 36 1.47 -12.18 16.18
C PRO A 36 0.46 -11.49 17.11
N MET A 37 -0.83 -11.50 16.77
CA MET A 37 -1.93 -11.02 17.59
C MET A 37 -2.36 -12.18 18.52
N PRO A 38 -1.71 -12.37 19.69
CA PRO A 38 -1.69 -13.63 20.42
C PRO A 38 -2.93 -13.79 21.31
N GLN A 39 -3.71 -12.72 21.47
CA GLN A 39 -4.73 -12.64 22.51
C GLN A 39 -6.13 -13.04 22.04
N LEU A 40 -6.32 -13.30 20.75
CA LEU A 40 -7.63 -13.59 20.20
C LEU A 40 -7.77 -15.07 19.82
N PRO A 41 -8.80 -15.77 20.32
CA PRO A 41 -9.18 -17.09 19.84
C PRO A 41 -9.35 -17.09 18.31
N PRO A 42 -9.18 -18.27 17.67
CA PRO A 42 -9.15 -18.37 16.21
C PRO A 42 -10.40 -17.82 15.50
N ARG A 43 -11.57 -17.84 16.15
CA ARG A 43 -12.81 -17.24 15.63
C ARG A 43 -12.82 -15.70 15.63
N GLN A 44 -11.95 -15.05 16.41
CA GLN A 44 -11.86 -13.58 16.51
C GLN A 44 -10.76 -12.99 15.61
N ARG A 45 -10.34 -13.72 14.58
CA ARG A 45 -9.30 -13.29 13.63
C ARG A 45 -9.85 -12.86 12.28
N GLU A 46 -11.15 -12.62 12.25
CA GLU A 46 -11.90 -12.14 11.10
C GLU A 46 -12.13 -10.65 11.24
N ILE A 47 -11.79 -9.90 10.20
CA ILE A 47 -11.97 -8.45 10.15
C ILE A 47 -12.99 -8.16 9.06
N SER A 48 -14.13 -7.61 9.45
CA SER A 48 -15.15 -7.14 8.51
C SER A 48 -14.68 -5.81 7.89
N VAL A 49 -14.67 -5.74 6.58
CA VAL A 49 -14.12 -4.60 5.84
C VAL A 49 -15.07 -4.12 4.75
N THR A 50 -15.01 -2.82 4.50
CA THR A 50 -15.61 -2.18 3.33
C THR A 50 -14.51 -1.72 2.39
N ALA A 51 -14.73 -1.85 1.10
CA ALA A 51 -13.87 -1.28 0.07
C ALA A 51 -14.63 -0.26 -0.76
N ALA A 52 -13.96 0.84 -1.07
CA ALA A 52 -14.38 1.78 -2.11
C ALA A 52 -13.34 1.77 -3.22
N GLU A 53 -13.73 1.39 -4.43
CA GLU A 53 -12.89 1.54 -5.61
C GLU A 53 -12.68 3.03 -5.91
N THR A 54 -11.43 3.39 -6.18
CA THR A 54 -11.04 4.78 -6.43
C THR A 54 -10.79 5.06 -7.91
N GLU A 55 -10.66 4.01 -8.73
CA GLU A 55 -10.21 4.10 -10.11
C GLU A 55 -10.78 2.92 -10.91
N ASN A 56 -11.35 3.19 -12.09
CA ASN A 56 -11.96 2.27 -13.06
C ASN A 56 -13.37 1.70 -12.78
N ASP A 57 -13.91 1.07 -13.84
CA ASP A 57 -15.18 0.35 -13.91
C ASP A 57 -15.46 -0.43 -12.62
N ASN A 58 -16.62 -0.19 -12.00
CA ASN A 58 -17.04 -0.81 -10.75
C ASN A 58 -17.12 -2.35 -10.85
N GLN A 59 -15.99 -3.06 -10.80
CA GLN A 59 -15.93 -4.53 -10.89
C GLN A 59 -15.98 -5.20 -9.51
N GLN A 60 -16.37 -4.44 -8.49
CA GLN A 60 -16.51 -4.85 -7.09
C GLN A 60 -17.44 -6.05 -6.89
N GLU A 61 -18.45 -6.22 -7.74
CA GLU A 61 -19.39 -7.36 -7.70
C GLU A 61 -18.71 -8.73 -7.90
N HIS A 62 -17.56 -8.76 -8.56
CA HIS A 62 -16.80 -9.99 -8.82
C HIS A 62 -15.86 -10.37 -7.67
N TRP A 63 -15.69 -9.51 -6.66
CA TRP A 63 -14.73 -9.77 -5.58
C TRP A 63 -15.29 -10.79 -4.59
N PRO A 64 -14.52 -11.82 -4.20
CA PRO A 64 -14.92 -12.78 -3.18
C PRO A 64 -15.25 -12.09 -1.87
N LYS A 65 -16.26 -12.60 -1.14
CA LYS A 65 -16.66 -12.04 0.16
C LYS A 65 -15.67 -12.33 1.29
N HIS A 66 -14.81 -13.33 1.12
CA HIS A 66 -13.86 -13.77 2.13
C HIS A 66 -12.47 -13.87 1.52
N PHE A 67 -11.49 -13.24 2.17
CA PHE A 67 -10.10 -13.27 1.78
C PHE A 67 -9.26 -13.86 2.90
N GLN A 68 -8.36 -14.78 2.56
CA GLN A 68 -7.35 -15.25 3.50
C GLN A 68 -6.07 -14.45 3.30
N LEU A 69 -5.70 -13.67 4.32
CA LEU A 69 -4.52 -12.81 4.24
C LEU A 69 -3.24 -13.62 4.47
N GLN A 70 -2.25 -13.40 3.63
CA GLN A 70 -0.88 -13.85 3.81
C GLN A 70 0.01 -12.63 3.99
N LEU A 71 0.66 -12.53 5.14
CA LEU A 71 1.52 -11.39 5.46
C LEU A 71 2.96 -11.68 5.02
N ILE A 72 3.47 -10.84 4.13
CA ILE A 72 4.82 -11.01 3.57
C ILE A 72 5.78 -10.11 4.32
N ARG A 73 6.64 -10.74 5.13
CA ARG A 73 7.64 -10.06 5.95
C ARG A 73 8.95 -9.93 5.19
N ARG A 74 9.01 -9.00 4.22
CA ARG A 74 10.22 -8.73 3.43
C ARG A 74 10.57 -7.24 3.48
N GLY A 75 11.77 -6.94 3.95
CA GLY A 75 12.26 -5.55 4.00
C GLY A 75 12.38 -4.94 2.60
N GLY A 76 11.95 -3.70 2.43
CA GLY A 76 12.00 -2.98 1.16
C GLY A 76 10.93 -3.38 0.14
N LEU A 77 10.07 -4.37 0.46
CA LEU A 77 9.03 -4.84 -0.46
C LEU A 77 8.06 -3.74 -0.84
N LEU A 78 7.61 -2.92 0.11
CA LEU A 78 6.71 -1.80 -0.20
C LEU A 78 7.34 -0.81 -1.20
N ARG A 79 8.64 -0.57 -1.12
CA ARG A 79 9.36 0.27 -2.08
C ARG A 79 9.39 -0.38 -3.47
N GLU A 80 9.62 -1.69 -3.55
CA GLU A 80 9.55 -2.45 -4.80
C GLU A 80 8.13 -2.39 -5.40
N VAL A 81 7.08 -2.56 -4.58
CA VAL A 81 5.68 -2.42 -5.01
C VAL A 81 5.42 -1.02 -5.56
N HIS A 82 5.83 0.05 -4.87
CA HIS A 82 5.63 1.41 -5.37
C HIS A 82 6.42 1.69 -6.66
N ALA A 83 7.68 1.22 -6.75
CA ALA A 83 8.49 1.37 -7.96
C ALA A 83 7.87 0.63 -9.15
N TRP A 84 7.35 -0.57 -8.93
CA TRP A 84 6.62 -1.34 -9.93
C TRP A 84 5.31 -0.65 -10.34
N LEU A 85 4.49 -0.20 -9.38
CA LEU A 85 3.24 0.54 -9.66
C LEU A 85 3.49 1.84 -10.43
N ALA A 86 4.62 2.51 -10.22
CA ALA A 86 4.99 3.72 -10.95
C ALA A 86 5.40 3.47 -12.41
N GLN A 87 5.76 2.23 -12.76
CA GLN A 87 6.09 1.82 -14.14
C GLN A 87 4.85 1.40 -14.94
N LEU A 88 3.76 1.05 -14.27
CA LEU A 88 2.51 0.68 -14.93
C LEU A 88 1.77 1.91 -15.47
N GLN A 89 1.03 1.73 -16.55
CA GLN A 89 0.15 2.77 -17.08
C GLN A 89 -0.98 3.07 -16.07
N PRO A 90 -1.37 4.35 -15.90
CA PRO A 90 -2.56 4.71 -15.12
C PRO A 90 -3.79 3.92 -15.60
N GLY A 91 -4.62 3.43 -14.68
CA GLY A 91 -5.77 2.58 -15.00
C GLY A 91 -5.45 1.13 -15.42
N ALA A 92 -4.18 0.69 -15.45
CA ALA A 92 -3.86 -0.71 -15.78
C ALA A 92 -4.31 -1.72 -14.71
N LEU A 93 -4.44 -1.26 -13.46
CA LEU A 93 -4.91 -2.06 -12.32
C LEU A 93 -5.93 -1.25 -11.51
N SER A 94 -7.00 -1.91 -11.08
CA SER A 94 -7.98 -1.31 -10.18
C SER A 94 -7.37 -1.07 -8.80
N ARG A 95 -7.64 0.11 -8.24
CA ARG A 95 -7.21 0.52 -6.90
C ARG A 95 -8.41 0.74 -6.02
N CYS A 96 -8.29 0.36 -4.76
CA CYS A 96 -9.35 0.56 -3.79
C CYS A 96 -8.82 0.99 -2.42
N MET A 97 -9.69 1.62 -1.66
CA MET A 97 -9.47 1.99 -0.27
C MET A 97 -10.25 1.03 0.61
N ILE A 98 -9.54 0.34 1.49
CA ILE A 98 -10.12 -0.59 2.45
C ILE A 98 -10.22 0.09 3.82
N MET A 99 -11.37 -0.09 4.46
CA MET A 99 -11.72 0.49 5.77
C MET A 99 -12.40 -0.58 6.63
N PRO A 100 -12.34 -0.47 7.97
CA PRO A 100 -13.13 -1.35 8.83
C PRO A 100 -14.63 -1.10 8.61
N ASP A 101 -15.41 -2.18 8.48
CA ASP A 101 -16.86 -2.07 8.35
C ASP A 101 -17.50 -1.67 9.69
N ARG A 102 -18.63 -0.96 9.59
CA ARG A 102 -19.51 -0.61 10.71
C ARG A 102 -20.57 -1.70 10.86
N MET A 103 -20.58 -2.34 12.02
CA MET A 103 -21.57 -3.38 12.34
C MET A 103 -22.76 -2.80 13.10
N GLY A 104 -23.85 -3.56 13.19
CA GLY A 104 -25.06 -3.13 13.90
C GLY A 104 -24.83 -2.88 15.39
N ASP A 105 -23.87 -3.59 16.00
CA ASP A 105 -23.48 -3.40 17.40
C ASP A 105 -22.23 -2.51 17.52
N ALA A 106 -22.28 -1.54 18.45
CA ALA A 106 -21.19 -0.61 18.74
C ALA A 106 -20.01 -1.29 19.45
N ALA A 107 -20.24 -2.36 20.22
CA ALA A 107 -19.14 -3.13 20.83
C ALA A 107 -18.36 -3.87 19.75
N GLN A 108 -19.05 -4.61 18.89
CA GLN A 108 -18.46 -5.29 17.74
C GLN A 108 -17.73 -4.31 16.80
N THR A 109 -18.33 -3.16 16.49
CA THR A 109 -17.68 -2.16 15.62
C THR A 109 -16.35 -1.68 16.19
N ARG A 110 -16.28 -1.43 17.51
CA ARG A 110 -15.04 -1.05 18.18
C ARG A 110 -14.00 -2.16 18.16
N GLU A 111 -14.41 -3.40 18.37
CA GLU A 111 -13.53 -4.57 18.27
C GLU A 111 -12.97 -4.70 16.86
N ASN A 112 -13.82 -4.72 15.83
CA ASN A 112 -13.41 -4.82 14.42
C ASN A 112 -12.48 -3.68 14.01
N GLN A 113 -12.77 -2.45 14.43
CA GLN A 113 -11.89 -1.31 14.20
C GLN A 113 -10.52 -1.52 14.86
N ALA A 114 -10.48 -1.99 16.11
CA ALA A 114 -9.23 -2.27 16.81
C ALA A 114 -8.40 -3.37 16.11
N LEU A 115 -9.06 -4.42 15.59
CA LEU A 115 -8.40 -5.47 14.80
C LEU A 115 -7.82 -4.91 13.49
N PHE A 116 -8.59 -4.10 12.78
CA PHE A 116 -8.15 -3.47 11.53
C PHE A 116 -6.96 -2.54 11.77
N GLU A 117 -7.03 -1.68 12.79
CA GLU A 117 -5.95 -0.78 13.15
C GLU A 117 -4.69 -1.55 13.57
N ALA A 118 -4.85 -2.67 14.27
CA ALA A 118 -3.73 -3.52 14.65
C ALA A 118 -3.10 -4.22 13.43
N LEU A 119 -3.89 -4.67 12.44
CA LEU A 119 -3.39 -5.15 11.16
C LEU A 119 -2.63 -4.05 10.41
N ALA A 120 -3.22 -2.86 10.25
CA ALA A 120 -2.58 -1.75 9.55
C ALA A 120 -1.28 -1.32 10.23
N ARG A 121 -1.29 -1.30 11.57
CA ARG A 121 -0.10 -1.07 12.38
C ARG A 121 0.95 -2.14 12.15
N GLN A 122 0.57 -3.42 12.12
CA GLN A 122 1.51 -4.51 11.87
C GLN A 122 2.18 -4.39 10.49
N LEU A 123 1.42 -4.03 9.45
CA LEU A 123 1.98 -3.78 8.12
C LEU A 123 2.96 -2.58 8.09
N LEU A 124 2.72 -1.59 8.94
CA LEU A 124 3.55 -0.38 9.05
C LEU A 124 4.79 -0.58 9.95
N GLU A 125 4.63 -1.22 11.11
CA GLU A 125 5.61 -1.25 12.21
C GLU A 125 6.58 -2.43 12.13
N GLU A 126 6.21 -3.57 11.57
CA GLU A 126 7.11 -4.75 11.48
C GLU A 126 8.22 -4.58 10.42
N GLY A 127 8.42 -3.36 9.90
CA GLY A 127 9.64 -2.89 9.25
C GLY A 127 10.66 -2.24 10.20
N ILE A 128 10.31 -2.10 11.49
CA ILE A 128 11.05 -1.36 12.53
C ILE A 128 11.68 -2.32 13.56
N VAL A 129 11.81 -3.63 13.25
CA VAL A 129 12.56 -4.55 14.12
C VAL A 129 14.08 -4.39 13.89
N SER A 130 14.64 -3.38 14.55
CA SER A 130 16.00 -3.28 15.12
C SER A 130 17.19 -3.86 14.32
N ARG A 131 17.88 -2.98 13.56
CA ARG A 131 19.35 -2.84 13.71
C ARG A 131 19.59 -1.51 14.42
N ALA A 132 19.93 -1.57 15.71
CA ALA A 132 20.59 -0.47 16.42
C ALA A 132 21.81 0.00 15.60
N ALA A 133 22.12 1.28 15.40
CA ALA A 133 21.61 2.56 15.89
C ALA A 133 21.70 3.59 14.74
N PRO A 134 21.00 4.75 14.79
CA PRO A 134 21.80 5.99 14.80
C PRO A 134 21.16 7.22 15.49
N SER A 135 22.05 8.19 15.72
CA SER A 135 21.87 9.59 16.15
C SER A 135 20.52 10.28 15.82
N PRO A 136 20.03 11.19 16.69
CA PRO A 136 18.68 11.78 16.63
C PRO A 136 18.36 12.70 15.43
N LEU A 137 19.27 12.91 14.48
CA LEU A 137 19.10 13.92 13.43
C LEU A 137 18.61 13.41 12.06
N VAL A 138 18.33 12.11 11.88
CA VAL A 138 17.91 11.55 10.57
C VAL A 138 16.63 10.72 10.70
N ARG A 139 15.49 11.36 11.03
CA ARG A 139 14.19 10.66 11.14
C ARG A 139 13.21 10.91 9.98
N CYS A 140 13.34 12.00 9.23
CA CYS A 140 12.34 12.32 8.20
C CYS A 140 12.58 11.65 6.84
N ALA A 141 13.83 11.27 6.49
CA ALA A 141 14.15 10.58 5.23
C ALA A 141 14.22 9.04 5.35
N GLN A 142 14.32 8.52 6.58
CA GLN A 142 14.52 7.08 6.86
C GLN A 142 13.19 6.27 6.88
N LEU A 143 12.04 6.94 6.87
CA LEU A 143 10.72 6.27 6.88
C LEU A 143 10.39 5.56 5.55
N ILE A 144 11.08 5.90 4.46
CA ILE A 144 10.94 5.22 3.15
C ILE A 144 11.90 4.02 3.04
N ALA A 145 12.92 3.94 3.90
CA ALA A 145 13.89 2.84 3.93
C ALA A 145 13.54 1.75 4.96
N SER A 146 12.65 2.03 5.92
CA SER A 146 12.27 1.10 6.98
C SER A 146 11.15 0.15 6.54
N GLY A 147 11.51 -0.90 5.81
CA GLY A 147 10.94 -2.25 5.95
C GLY A 147 9.43 -2.48 5.93
N ALA A 148 8.59 -1.58 5.42
CA ALA A 148 7.14 -1.76 5.44
C ALA A 148 6.72 -3.06 4.73
N GLN A 149 5.77 -3.77 5.35
CA GLN A 149 5.28 -5.07 4.89
C GLN A 149 4.06 -4.91 3.99
N VAL A 150 3.77 -5.96 3.25
CA VAL A 150 2.62 -6.05 2.36
C VAL A 150 1.86 -7.32 2.73
N ALA A 151 0.54 -7.27 2.66
CA ALA A 151 -0.30 -8.47 2.72
C ALA A 151 -0.84 -8.79 1.33
N ILE A 152 -0.92 -10.07 1.01
CA ILE A 152 -1.59 -10.55 -0.21
C ILE A 152 -2.76 -11.44 0.17
N ALA A 153 -3.77 -11.47 -0.68
CA ALA A 153 -4.93 -12.33 -0.54
C ALA A 153 -5.30 -12.89 -1.92
N PRO A 154 -4.85 -14.11 -2.28
CA PRO A 154 -5.24 -14.72 -3.55
C PRO A 154 -6.75 -14.96 -3.60
N TRP A 155 -7.34 -14.97 -4.80
CA TRP A 155 -8.79 -15.21 -4.96
C TRP A 155 -9.24 -16.57 -4.42
N SER A 156 -8.39 -17.58 -4.55
CA SER A 156 -8.64 -18.91 -4.02
C SER A 156 -7.37 -19.49 -3.42
N VAL A 157 -7.49 -19.99 -2.19
CA VAL A 157 -6.43 -20.76 -1.52
C VAL A 157 -6.44 -22.21 -1.99
N GLU A 158 -7.60 -22.72 -2.37
CA GLU A 158 -7.79 -24.11 -2.82
C GLU A 158 -7.43 -24.29 -4.29
N GLN A 159 -7.47 -23.21 -5.07
CA GLN A 159 -7.15 -23.22 -6.49
C GLN A 159 -5.99 -22.27 -6.79
N PRO A 160 -4.74 -22.71 -6.56
CA PRO A 160 -3.54 -21.89 -6.80
C PRO A 160 -3.41 -21.39 -8.24
N SER A 161 -4.14 -22.00 -9.17
CA SER A 161 -4.13 -21.66 -10.59
C SER A 161 -5.03 -20.47 -10.93
N SER A 162 -5.86 -19.95 -10.01
CA SER A 162 -6.67 -18.77 -10.28
C SER A 162 -5.76 -17.53 -10.29
N PRO A 163 -5.53 -16.90 -11.45
CA PRO A 163 -4.58 -15.80 -11.54
C PRO A 163 -5.21 -14.55 -10.95
N GLY A 164 -4.92 -14.24 -9.69
CA GLY A 164 -5.32 -12.96 -9.12
C GLY A 164 -5.48 -12.93 -7.62
N GLY A 165 -5.90 -11.77 -7.13
CA GLY A 165 -6.12 -11.49 -5.73
C GLY A 165 -6.02 -10.02 -5.39
N LEU A 166 -5.82 -9.75 -4.10
CA LEU A 166 -5.72 -8.43 -3.53
C LEU A 166 -4.34 -8.25 -2.90
N LEU A 167 -3.64 -7.18 -3.25
CA LEU A 167 -2.41 -6.75 -2.58
C LEU A 167 -2.73 -5.54 -1.71
N LEU A 168 -2.45 -5.64 -0.41
CA LEU A 168 -2.75 -4.65 0.61
C LEU A 168 -1.47 -4.02 1.16
N TYR A 169 -1.43 -2.70 1.23
CA TYR A 169 -0.36 -1.96 1.89
C TYR A 169 -0.88 -0.75 2.70
N PRO A 170 -0.17 -0.36 3.77
CA PRO A 170 -0.62 0.73 4.63
C PRO A 170 -0.41 2.09 3.95
N THR A 171 -1.28 3.05 4.26
CA THR A 171 -1.02 4.45 3.95
C THR A 171 -0.08 5.06 4.99
N THR A 172 0.82 5.94 4.57
CA THR A 172 1.69 6.68 5.50
C THR A 172 0.93 7.72 6.33
N SER A 173 -0.22 8.14 5.84
CA SER A 173 -1.04 9.19 6.45
C SER A 173 -1.99 8.68 7.53
N THR A 174 -2.49 7.44 7.42
CA THR A 174 -3.54 6.95 8.32
C THR A 174 -3.38 5.46 8.65
N ARG A 175 -3.66 5.11 9.91
CA ARG A 175 -3.77 3.71 10.37
C ARG A 175 -5.17 3.13 10.18
N ALA A 176 -6.13 3.96 9.77
CA ALA A 176 -7.52 3.60 9.58
C ALA A 176 -7.85 3.21 8.13
N LEU A 177 -6.88 3.33 7.20
CA LEU A 177 -7.06 3.02 5.79
C LEU A 177 -5.90 2.17 5.28
N LEU A 178 -6.25 1.15 4.49
CA LEU A 178 -5.32 0.39 3.68
C LEU A 178 -5.60 0.66 2.20
N VAL A 179 -4.56 0.64 1.37
CA VAL A 179 -4.71 0.65 -0.08
C VAL A 179 -4.67 -0.78 -0.59
N GLY A 180 -5.65 -1.13 -1.41
CA GLY A 180 -5.72 -2.39 -2.14
C GLY A 180 -5.43 -2.20 -3.62
N ILE A 181 -4.60 -3.08 -4.18
CA ILE A 181 -4.44 -3.25 -5.63
C ILE A 181 -5.09 -4.57 -6.00
N VAL A 182 -6.02 -4.51 -6.95
CA VAL A 182 -6.85 -5.64 -7.35
C VAL A 182 -6.30 -6.26 -8.63
N PHE A 183 -6.05 -7.56 -8.58
CA PHE A 183 -5.54 -8.35 -9.69
C PHE A 183 -6.65 -9.30 -10.14
N MET A 184 -7.43 -8.97 -11.16
CA MET A 184 -8.57 -9.81 -11.57
C MET A 184 -8.13 -11.09 -12.28
N ASN A 185 -7.29 -10.95 -13.30
CA ASN A 185 -6.85 -12.05 -14.18
C ASN A 185 -5.33 -12.07 -14.36
N ILE A 186 -4.60 -11.37 -13.49
CA ILE A 186 -3.15 -11.17 -13.58
C ILE A 186 -2.54 -11.79 -12.33
N PRO A 187 -1.48 -12.61 -12.43
CA PRO A 187 -0.80 -13.12 -11.25
C PRO A 187 -0.12 -11.99 -10.47
N PHE A 188 0.14 -12.22 -9.18
CA PHE A 188 0.98 -11.31 -8.41
C PHE A 188 2.39 -11.22 -9.04
N PRO A 189 3.05 -10.05 -8.97
CA PRO A 189 4.42 -9.93 -9.44
C PRO A 189 5.35 -10.91 -8.72
N GLU A 190 6.33 -11.45 -9.45
CA GLU A 190 7.26 -12.45 -8.92
C GLU A 190 8.01 -11.96 -7.68
N PHE A 191 8.35 -10.66 -7.58
CA PHE A 191 9.04 -10.13 -6.40
C PHE A 191 8.18 -10.16 -5.12
N VAL A 192 6.86 -10.28 -5.24
CA VAL A 192 5.94 -10.40 -4.11
C VAL A 192 5.88 -11.84 -3.61
N VAL A 193 5.74 -12.82 -4.52
CA VAL A 193 5.55 -14.24 -4.17
C VAL A 193 6.86 -15.03 -4.11
N GLY A 194 7.87 -14.58 -4.85
CA GLY A 194 9.12 -15.28 -5.07
C GLY A 194 10.08 -15.26 -3.88
N PRO A 195 11.05 -16.18 -3.86
CA PRO A 195 12.08 -16.22 -2.84
C PRO A 195 12.86 -14.89 -2.86
N SER A 196 12.99 -14.26 -1.70
CA SER A 196 13.71 -12.99 -1.57
C SER A 196 15.10 -13.12 -2.21
N PRO A 197 15.44 -12.35 -3.27
CA PRO A 197 16.70 -12.46 -3.99
C PRO A 197 17.92 -11.94 -3.20
N HIS A 198 17.78 -11.68 -1.89
CA HIS A 198 18.76 -10.96 -1.09
C HIS A 198 19.10 -11.62 0.25
N ASN A 199 19.14 -12.94 0.31
CA ASN A 199 19.93 -13.59 1.36
C ASN A 199 21.25 -14.11 0.76
N PRO A 200 22.29 -13.27 0.61
CA PRO A 200 23.64 -13.73 0.25
C PRO A 200 24.31 -14.56 1.36
N THR A 201 23.54 -15.11 2.30
CA THR A 201 24.02 -15.86 3.47
C THR A 201 23.56 -17.32 3.41
N ALA A 202 23.54 -17.91 2.22
CA ALA A 202 23.80 -19.34 2.09
C ALA A 202 25.29 -19.49 1.84
N GLY A 203 26.02 -19.93 2.86
CA GLY A 203 27.41 -20.35 2.72
C GLY A 203 27.57 -21.39 1.61
N PRO A 204 28.82 -21.62 1.17
CA PRO A 204 29.10 -22.44 0.01
C PRO A 204 28.48 -23.83 0.20
N SER A 205 27.50 -24.16 -0.64
CA SER A 205 27.26 -25.56 -0.97
C SER A 205 28.61 -26.14 -1.32
N ARG A 206 29.09 -27.07 -0.47
CA ARG A 206 30.28 -27.86 -0.74
C ARG A 206 30.14 -28.40 -2.16
N LEU A 207 30.97 -27.85 -3.04
CA LEU A 207 31.26 -28.44 -4.32
C LEU A 207 31.79 -29.85 -4.02
N GLN A 208 31.02 -30.86 -4.41
CA GLN A 208 31.55 -32.18 -4.64
C GLN A 208 32.58 -32.00 -5.76
N LEU A 209 33.86 -31.95 -5.38
CA LEU A 209 35.00 -31.91 -6.29
C LEU A 209 35.01 -33.21 -7.10
N GLY A 210 34.52 -33.13 -8.35
CA GLY A 210 34.98 -33.99 -9.42
C GLY A 210 36.28 -33.40 -9.99
N PRO A 211 37.37 -34.17 -10.15
CA PRO A 211 38.60 -33.67 -10.75
C PRO A 211 38.40 -33.59 -12.27
N SER A 212 38.43 -32.38 -12.82
CA SER A 212 38.61 -32.19 -14.26
C SER A 212 39.67 -31.13 -14.49
N LEU A 213 40.67 -31.57 -15.23
CA LEU A 213 41.96 -30.95 -15.47
C LEU A 213 41.86 -29.96 -16.64
N LEU A 214 42.27 -28.70 -16.35
CA LEU A 214 42.98 -27.77 -17.25
C LEU A 214 42.19 -27.15 -18.46
N PRO A 215 42.78 -26.20 -19.24
CA PRO A 215 42.71 -24.76 -18.96
C PRO A 215 42.37 -23.92 -20.21
N ARG A 216 41.78 -22.73 -20.08
CA ARG A 216 41.95 -21.73 -21.16
C ARG A 216 41.82 -20.29 -20.70
N VAL A 217 42.96 -19.62 -20.79
CA VAL A 217 43.17 -18.17 -20.72
C VAL A 217 42.54 -17.52 -21.94
N GLN A 218 41.70 -16.50 -21.75
CA GLN A 218 41.56 -15.40 -22.71
C GLN A 218 41.44 -14.06 -21.99
N SER A 219 42.43 -13.22 -22.28
CA SER A 219 42.53 -11.81 -21.98
C SER A 219 41.67 -11.01 -22.97
N PHE A 220 40.93 -10.01 -22.48
CA PHE A 220 40.30 -8.99 -23.34
C PHE A 220 40.89 -7.60 -23.03
N PRO A 221 41.13 -6.76 -24.06
CA PRO A 221 41.73 -5.43 -23.92
C PRO A 221 40.73 -4.33 -23.49
N PRO A 222 41.21 -3.14 -23.06
CA PRO A 222 40.40 -1.99 -22.67
C PRO A 222 40.23 -0.95 -23.80
N LEU A 223 39.53 0.14 -23.48
CA LEU A 223 39.13 1.33 -24.28
C LEU A 223 37.84 1.17 -25.09
N GLY A 224 36.87 2.07 -25.10
CA GLY A 224 36.72 3.41 -24.52
C GLY A 224 35.61 4.12 -25.29
N SER A 225 34.68 4.80 -24.64
CA SER A 225 33.86 5.86 -25.26
C SER A 225 33.17 6.73 -24.20
N PRO A 226 32.99 8.04 -24.48
CA PRO A 226 32.66 9.05 -23.48
C PRO A 226 31.16 9.22 -23.23
N LEU A 227 30.85 9.69 -22.02
CA LEU A 227 29.54 10.13 -21.54
C LEU A 227 28.99 11.32 -22.34
N PRO A 228 27.69 11.33 -22.70
CA PRO A 228 27.01 12.55 -23.08
C PRO A 228 26.66 13.37 -21.83
N ASN A 229 27.24 14.56 -21.77
CA ASN A 229 26.88 15.67 -20.88
C ASN A 229 25.51 16.23 -21.30
N ILE A 230 24.51 16.14 -20.42
CA ILE A 230 23.23 16.85 -20.59
C ILE A 230 23.09 17.86 -19.47
N SER A 231 23.67 19.04 -19.71
CA SER A 231 23.30 20.28 -19.04
C SER A 231 22.11 20.90 -19.77
N SER A 232 20.99 21.08 -19.07
CA SER A 232 19.86 21.95 -19.44
C SER A 232 19.17 22.29 -18.12
N THR A 233 19.36 23.43 -17.48
CA THR A 233 19.07 24.83 -17.86
C THR A 233 17.58 25.07 -18.15
N ALA A 234 16.91 25.56 -17.11
CA ALA A 234 16.04 26.74 -17.11
C ALA A 234 14.54 26.65 -17.47
N ARG A 235 13.79 27.34 -16.58
CA ARG A 235 12.59 28.19 -16.79
C ARG A 235 11.22 27.54 -16.97
N TYR A 236 10.44 27.61 -15.88
CA TYR A 236 9.08 28.18 -15.83
C TYR A 236 8.96 28.85 -14.43
N LEU A 237 9.14 30.17 -14.25
CA LEU A 237 8.17 31.25 -14.49
C LEU A 237 6.72 30.79 -14.24
N GLN A 238 6.17 31.05 -13.05
CA GLN A 238 5.54 32.32 -12.62
C GLN A 238 4.06 32.35 -13.05
N GLY A 239 3.18 32.07 -12.09
CA GLY A 239 1.74 32.11 -12.23
C GLY A 239 1.08 32.25 -10.86
N ALA A 240 1.24 33.44 -10.26
CA ALA A 240 0.47 33.87 -9.10
C ALA A 240 -0.86 34.46 -9.58
N PRO A 241 -2.00 34.06 -9.00
CA PRO A 241 -3.20 34.89 -8.98
C PRO A 241 -3.40 35.56 -7.63
N ASP A 242 -3.96 36.76 -7.72
CA ASP A 242 -3.99 37.87 -6.77
C ASP A 242 -4.64 37.63 -5.40
N PRO A 243 -4.22 38.39 -4.37
CA PRO A 243 -4.98 38.54 -3.14
C PRO A 243 -6.18 39.47 -3.38
N VAL A 244 -7.38 38.89 -3.50
CA VAL A 244 -8.63 39.64 -3.49
C VAL A 244 -8.81 40.30 -2.12
N LYS A 245 -8.54 41.60 -2.09
CA LYS A 245 -8.74 42.52 -0.98
C LYS A 245 -10.23 42.89 -0.91
N GLY A 246 -11.00 42.09 -0.18
CA GLY A 246 -12.42 42.35 0.09
C GLY A 246 -12.63 43.15 1.38
N SER A 247 -12.85 44.45 1.24
CA SER A 247 -13.31 45.35 2.30
C SER A 247 -14.82 45.18 2.57
N ARG A 248 -15.22 44.92 3.82
CA ARG A 248 -16.57 45.14 4.39
C ARG A 248 -16.34 45.33 5.90
N SER A 249 -16.39 46.51 6.52
CA SER A 249 -17.29 47.67 6.50
C SER A 249 -18.76 47.33 6.76
N GLY A 250 -19.20 47.75 7.95
CA GLY A 250 -20.59 47.95 8.36
C GLY A 250 -21.22 46.77 9.09
N ARG A 251 -22.07 46.93 10.10
CA ARG A 251 -22.55 48.07 10.93
C ARG A 251 -23.75 47.48 11.70
N HIS A 252 -23.90 47.83 12.99
CA HIS A 252 -25.19 47.89 13.72
C HIS A 252 -26.00 46.58 13.88
N SER A 253 -26.88 46.37 14.85
CA SER A 253 -27.31 46.98 16.12
C SER A 253 -28.39 46.02 16.64
N GLY A 254 -28.58 45.94 17.96
CA GLY A 254 -29.75 45.32 18.58
C GLY A 254 -29.41 44.16 19.48
#